data_AF-A0AAD6XIN2-F1
#
_entry.id   AF-A0AAD6XIN2-F1
#
_cell.length_a   1.000
_cell.length_b   1.000
_cell.length_c   1.000
_cell.angle_alpha   90.00
_cell.angle_beta   90.00
_cell.angle_gamma   90.00
#
_symmetry.space_group_name_H-M   'P 1'
#
loop_
_entity.id
_entity.type
_entity.pdbx_description
1 polymer ?
#
loop_
_entity_poly.entity_id
_entity_poly.type
_entity_poly.pdbx_seq_one_letter_code
_entity_poly.pdbx_strand_id
1 'polypeptide(L)'
;MPALENHSIPSSGQAAATRRGANNQRSATHPAASKAKQNGRRGGRKAPGELEAELERVKAQLAQALADAQTAKAASTAQEEDVERIERPKGEAGDRKNGFILQDAMKLEDDDQDYRAILRTVHASVGRVGLDFTQDFRQQDPAKLAAVYKLTRKKHPYLTRARFPLDWAQAEMVKQYLRNKRRYSVRRGYIPNRETRKHEREEGGSGEGNDKRHKGAHIDDLDDDEDDEENSGGGDDGDDGGENRDRAISEYYTVDFPPGNE
;
A
#
# COMPACT_ATOMS: atom_id res chain seq x y z
N MET A 1 27.40 35.30 35.46
CA MET A 1 25.98 35.36 35.87
C MET A 1 25.24 36.31 34.93
N PRO A 2 24.84 35.90 33.72
CA PRO A 2 23.93 36.69 32.89
C PRO A 2 22.46 36.36 33.20
N ALA A 3 21.65 37.40 33.24
CA ALA A 3 20.23 37.40 33.60
C ALA A 3 19.37 36.71 32.54
N LEU A 4 18.43 35.88 33.01
CA LEU A 4 17.42 35.21 32.18
C LEU A 4 16.26 36.19 31.90
N GLU A 5 16.15 36.66 30.67
CA GLU A 5 14.99 37.41 30.18
C GLU A 5 13.84 36.47 29.82
N ASN A 6 12.86 36.39 30.73
CA ASN A 6 11.59 35.70 30.54
C ASN A 6 10.79 36.34 29.39
N HIS A 7 10.70 35.65 28.26
CA HIS A 7 9.79 36.00 27.17
C HIS A 7 8.40 35.40 27.43
N SER A 8 7.48 36.28 27.77
CA SER A 8 6.05 36.03 27.98
C SER A 8 5.37 35.74 26.63
N ILE A 9 4.89 34.52 26.43
CA ILE A 9 4.11 34.14 25.26
C ILE A 9 2.63 34.48 25.52
N PRO A 10 1.97 35.29 24.66
CA PRO A 10 0.57 35.60 24.82
C PRO A 10 -0.32 34.39 24.51
N SER A 11 -1.11 34.03 25.52
CA SER A 11 -2.29 33.17 25.44
C SER A 11 -3.32 33.79 24.49
N SER A 12 -3.50 33.21 23.30
CA SER A 12 -4.62 33.56 22.42
C SER A 12 -5.77 32.60 22.66
N GLY A 13 -6.87 33.16 23.16
CA GLY A 13 -8.11 32.46 23.43
C GLY A 13 -8.96 32.20 22.18
N GLN A 14 -9.75 31.15 22.31
CA GLN A 14 -11.19 31.07 21.99
C GLN A 14 -11.69 31.62 20.64
N ALA A 15 -12.14 30.70 19.78
CA ALA A 15 -13.37 30.80 19.00
C ALA A 15 -13.84 29.35 18.71
N ALA A 16 -14.89 28.81 19.34
CA ALA A 16 -16.30 29.07 19.08
C ALA A 16 -16.68 28.94 17.59
N ALA A 17 -17.27 27.79 17.19
CA ALA A 17 -18.47 27.72 16.36
C ALA A 17 -18.76 26.28 15.88
N THR A 18 -19.76 25.68 16.51
CA THR A 18 -20.78 24.79 15.94
C THR A 18 -20.87 24.72 14.41
N ARG A 19 -20.73 23.52 13.82
CA ARG A 19 -21.54 23.09 12.66
C ARG A 19 -21.98 21.64 12.82
N ARG A 20 -23.14 21.52 13.46
CA ARG A 20 -23.97 20.32 13.58
C ARG A 20 -24.64 20.09 12.22
N GLY A 21 -24.02 19.29 11.36
CA GLY A 21 -24.56 18.88 10.06
C GLY A 21 -25.53 17.70 10.20
N ALA A 22 -26.70 17.96 10.78
CA ALA A 22 -27.83 17.07 10.67
C ALA A 22 -28.54 17.35 9.35
N ASN A 23 -28.41 16.48 8.33
CA ASN A 23 -29.50 16.28 7.36
C ASN A 23 -29.23 15.08 6.44
N ASN A 24 -29.80 13.92 6.76
CA ASN A 24 -30.27 13.03 5.69
C ASN A 24 -31.43 12.19 6.22
N GLN A 25 -32.56 12.87 6.46
CA GLN A 25 -33.82 12.19 6.66
C GLN A 25 -34.16 11.39 5.40
N ARG A 26 -34.01 10.07 5.55
CA ARG A 26 -34.65 9.05 4.73
C ARG A 26 -36.15 9.32 4.69
N SER A 27 -36.59 10.02 3.65
CA SER A 27 -37.99 10.10 3.29
C SER A 27 -38.31 8.88 2.43
N ALA A 28 -38.72 7.81 3.11
CA ALA A 28 -39.45 6.72 2.49
C ALA A 28 -40.87 7.21 2.19
N THR A 29 -41.05 7.82 1.02
CA THR A 29 -42.37 8.04 0.43
C THR A 29 -42.48 7.14 -0.80
N HIS A 30 -43.09 5.99 -0.61
CA HIS A 30 -43.70 5.22 -1.69
C HIS A 30 -44.81 6.08 -2.31
N PRO A 31 -44.72 6.52 -3.58
CA PRO A 31 -45.88 7.05 -4.26
C PRO A 31 -46.79 5.87 -4.62
N ALA A 32 -47.99 5.95 -4.06
CA ALA A 32 -49.11 5.08 -4.34
C ALA A 32 -49.34 4.94 -5.86
N ALA A 33 -49.73 3.71 -6.22
CA ALA A 33 -50.18 3.32 -7.54
C ALA A 33 -51.22 4.29 -8.12
N SER A 34 -50.79 5.14 -9.06
CA SER A 34 -51.67 5.83 -9.99
C SER A 34 -51.74 5.02 -11.29
N LYS A 35 -52.79 4.21 -11.39
CA LYS A 35 -53.34 3.75 -12.66
C LYS A 35 -53.65 4.97 -13.52
N ALA A 36 -52.88 5.23 -14.57
CA ALA A 36 -53.27 6.20 -15.58
C ALA A 36 -52.59 5.93 -16.94
N LYS A 37 -53.41 5.50 -17.90
CA LYS A 37 -53.28 5.70 -19.34
C LYS A 37 -52.04 5.13 -20.03
N GLN A 38 -52.24 3.92 -20.55
CA GLN A 38 -51.74 3.50 -21.84
C GLN A 38 -52.13 4.54 -22.91
N ASN A 39 -51.28 5.55 -23.14
CA ASN A 39 -51.39 6.44 -24.28
C ASN A 39 -50.31 6.05 -25.29
N GLY A 40 -50.75 5.42 -26.37
CA GLY A 40 -50.18 5.54 -27.71
C GLY A 40 -48.68 5.37 -27.83
N ARG A 41 -48.26 4.10 -27.98
CA ARG A 41 -47.05 3.73 -28.73
C ARG A 41 -47.16 4.24 -30.17
N ARG A 42 -46.95 5.53 -30.40
CA ARG A 42 -46.52 6.03 -31.71
C ARG A 42 -45.00 5.87 -31.74
N GLY A 43 -44.59 4.67 -32.13
CA GLY A 43 -43.22 4.40 -32.53
C GLY A 43 -42.88 5.33 -33.69
N GLY A 44 -42.19 6.43 -33.36
CA GLY A 44 -41.49 7.24 -34.34
C GLY A 44 -40.42 6.35 -34.95
N ARG A 45 -40.77 5.67 -36.05
CA ARG A 45 -39.79 5.14 -36.98
C ARG A 45 -38.97 6.34 -37.43
N LYS A 46 -37.77 6.50 -36.85
CA LYS A 46 -36.75 7.38 -37.41
C LYS A 46 -36.68 7.07 -38.91
N ALA A 47 -36.71 8.10 -39.74
CA ALA A 47 -36.63 7.92 -41.17
C ALA A 47 -35.36 7.11 -41.50
N PRO A 48 -35.38 6.19 -42.48
CA PRO A 48 -34.25 5.32 -42.77
C PRO A 48 -32.92 6.08 -42.97
N GLY A 49 -32.98 7.31 -43.49
CA GLY A 49 -31.80 8.18 -43.66
C GLY A 49 -31.20 8.74 -42.36
N GLU A 50 -31.98 8.91 -41.29
CA GLU A 50 -31.41 9.31 -39.98
C GLU A 50 -30.62 8.18 -39.34
N LEU A 51 -31.06 6.94 -39.54
CA LEU A 51 -30.39 5.75 -39.03
C LEU A 51 -29.06 5.48 -39.75
N GLU A 52 -29.00 5.73 -41.05
CA GLU A 52 -27.76 5.64 -41.83
C GLU A 52 -26.74 6.72 -41.42
N ALA A 53 -27.19 7.97 -41.24
CA ALA A 53 -26.33 9.05 -40.78
C ALA A 53 -25.76 8.81 -39.36
N GLU A 54 -26.57 8.23 -38.47
CA GLU A 54 -26.14 7.87 -37.12
C GLU A 54 -25.12 6.71 -37.13
N LEU A 55 -25.29 5.72 -38.03
CA LEU A 55 -24.31 4.65 -38.23
C LEU A 55 -22.96 5.15 -38.76
N GLU A 56 -22.96 6.08 -39.72
CA GLU A 56 -21.70 6.67 -40.20
C GLU A 56 -20.98 7.45 -39.11
N ARG A 57 -21.72 8.21 -38.30
CA ARG A 57 -21.15 8.97 -37.18
C ARG A 57 -20.49 8.07 -36.14
N VAL A 58 -21.16 6.98 -35.75
CA VAL A 58 -20.62 6.02 -34.79
C VAL A 58 -19.40 5.30 -35.36
N LYS A 59 -19.41 4.92 -36.65
CA LYS A 59 -18.25 4.32 -37.31
C LYS A 59 -17.05 5.26 -37.34
N ALA A 60 -17.26 6.55 -37.64
CA ALA A 60 -16.21 7.55 -37.63
C ALA A 60 -15.60 7.74 -36.23
N GLN A 61 -16.43 7.79 -35.19
CA GLN A 61 -15.96 7.87 -33.79
C GLN A 61 -15.16 6.64 -33.37
N LEU A 62 -15.59 5.43 -33.79
CA LEU A 62 -14.89 4.19 -33.47
C LEU A 62 -13.53 4.12 -34.18
N ALA A 63 -13.46 4.55 -35.45
CA ALA A 63 -12.22 4.64 -36.20
C ALA A 63 -11.22 5.63 -35.54
N GLN A 64 -11.72 6.78 -35.08
CA GLN A 64 -10.89 7.77 -34.42
C GLN A 64 -10.37 7.28 -33.06
N ALA A 65 -11.22 6.67 -32.24
CA ALA A 65 -10.80 6.10 -30.96
C ALA A 65 -9.77 4.96 -31.12
N LEU A 66 -9.87 4.16 -32.19
CA LEU A 66 -8.88 3.13 -32.50
C LEU A 66 -7.54 3.74 -32.95
N ALA A 67 -7.56 4.82 -33.73
CA ALA A 67 -6.35 5.53 -34.13
C ALA A 67 -5.65 6.15 -32.91
N ASP A 68 -6.39 6.81 -32.02
CA ASP A 68 -5.86 7.39 -30.79
C ASP A 68 -5.30 6.31 -29.83
N ALA A 69 -5.95 5.15 -29.75
CA ALA A 69 -5.44 4.03 -28.97
C ALA A 69 -4.15 3.43 -29.56
N GLN A 70 -4.03 3.38 -30.89
CA GLN A 70 -2.83 2.90 -31.57
C GLN A 70 -1.64 3.87 -31.41
N THR A 71 -1.88 5.17 -31.52
CA THR A 71 -0.82 6.19 -31.32
C THR A 71 -0.35 6.23 -29.87
N ALA A 72 -1.26 6.12 -28.89
CA ALA A 72 -0.89 6.01 -27.49
C ALA A 72 -0.06 4.74 -27.20
N LYS A 73 -0.42 3.61 -27.83
CA LYS A 73 0.33 2.36 -27.70
C LYS A 73 1.72 2.45 -28.33
N ALA A 74 1.85 3.03 -29.52
CA ALA A 74 3.13 3.22 -30.19
C ALA A 74 4.06 4.18 -29.43
N ALA A 75 3.52 5.26 -28.86
CA ALA A 75 4.28 6.19 -28.02
C ALA A 75 4.79 5.53 -26.73
N SER A 76 4.02 4.62 -26.11
CA SER A 76 4.48 3.87 -24.95
C SER A 76 5.59 2.86 -25.28
N THR A 77 5.57 2.26 -26.48
CA THR A 77 6.62 1.30 -26.89
C THR A 77 7.94 2.00 -27.24
N ALA A 78 7.89 3.19 -27.84
CA ALA A 78 9.09 3.93 -28.25
C ALA A 78 9.93 4.44 -27.07
N GLN A 79 9.35 4.57 -25.86
CA GLN A 79 10.10 4.93 -24.65
C GLN A 79 10.74 3.72 -23.93
N GLU A 80 10.45 2.49 -24.35
CA GLU A 80 11.03 1.28 -23.72
C GLU A 80 12.44 0.92 -24.23
N GLU A 81 12.89 1.47 -25.36
CA GLU A 81 14.08 0.97 -26.08
C GLU A 81 15.44 1.34 -25.45
N ASP A 82 15.50 2.26 -24.47
CA ASP A 82 16.76 2.61 -23.79
C ASP A 82 16.65 2.57 -22.25
N VAL A 83 15.88 1.61 -21.74
CA VAL A 83 15.79 1.40 -20.29
C VAL A 83 16.86 0.41 -19.86
N GLU A 84 17.91 0.91 -19.19
CA GLU A 84 18.92 0.06 -18.57
C GLU A 84 18.27 -0.93 -17.60
N ARG A 85 18.44 -2.22 -17.86
CA ARG A 85 17.98 -3.30 -16.99
C ARG A 85 18.92 -3.46 -15.79
N ILE A 86 18.36 -3.40 -14.59
CA ILE A 86 19.09 -3.56 -13.34
C ILE A 86 18.75 -4.93 -12.73
N GLU A 87 19.76 -5.80 -12.66
CA GLU A 87 19.61 -7.12 -12.04
C GLU A 87 19.55 -7.02 -10.51
N ARG A 88 18.79 -7.93 -9.89
CA ARG A 88 18.68 -8.01 -8.43
C ARG A 88 20.04 -8.44 -7.85
N PRO A 89 20.65 -7.67 -6.94
CA PRO A 89 21.85 -8.11 -6.25
C PRO A 89 21.61 -9.38 -5.43
N LYS A 90 22.68 -10.13 -5.14
CA LYS A 90 22.60 -11.27 -4.20
C LYS A 90 22.34 -10.74 -2.78
N GLY A 91 21.54 -11.48 -2.01
CA GLY A 91 21.19 -11.12 -0.64
C GLY A 91 19.77 -10.58 -0.45
N GLU A 92 19.56 -9.98 0.72
CA GLU A 92 18.33 -9.27 1.10
C GLU A 92 18.61 -7.80 1.41
N ALA A 93 17.68 -6.92 1.06
CA ALA A 93 17.84 -5.50 1.30
C ALA A 93 17.86 -5.17 2.82
N GLY A 94 18.94 -4.54 3.28
CA GLY A 94 19.12 -4.15 4.67
C GLY A 94 19.53 -5.27 5.64
N ASP A 95 19.94 -6.44 5.13
CA ASP A 95 20.74 -7.39 5.91
C ASP A 95 22.18 -6.88 6.05
N ARG A 96 22.78 -7.04 7.24
CA ARG A 96 24.15 -6.60 7.56
C ARG A 96 25.22 -7.58 7.09
N LYS A 97 24.94 -8.89 7.15
CA LYS A 97 25.94 -9.94 6.88
C LYS A 97 26.03 -10.22 5.37
N ASN A 98 24.89 -10.45 4.71
CA ASN A 98 24.82 -10.84 3.30
C ASN A 98 23.85 -9.97 2.49
N GLY A 99 23.61 -8.73 2.92
CA GLY A 99 22.65 -7.84 2.29
C GLY A 99 23.23 -6.79 1.36
N PHE A 100 22.34 -5.94 0.86
CA PHE A 100 22.68 -4.77 0.05
C PHE A 100 21.85 -3.56 0.45
N ILE A 101 22.34 -2.37 0.10
CA ILE A 101 21.60 -1.11 0.26
C ILE A 101 20.66 -0.96 -0.94
N LEU A 102 19.36 -0.91 -0.66
CA LEU A 102 18.33 -0.93 -1.71
C LEU A 102 18.40 0.29 -2.63
N GLN A 103 18.71 1.46 -2.08
CA GLN A 103 18.82 2.71 -2.83
C GLN A 103 19.96 2.66 -3.86
N ASP A 104 21.15 2.24 -3.42
CA ASP A 104 22.32 2.04 -4.28
C ASP A 104 22.05 0.97 -5.33
N ALA A 105 21.43 -0.15 -4.95
CA ALA A 105 21.05 -1.21 -5.88
C ALA A 105 20.04 -0.75 -6.93
N MET A 106 19.24 0.28 -6.63
CA MET A 106 18.36 0.94 -7.57
C MET A 106 19.05 2.06 -8.35
N LYS A 107 20.32 2.40 -8.10
CA LYS A 107 21.01 3.56 -8.70
C LYS A 107 20.30 4.88 -8.42
N LEU A 108 19.80 5.04 -7.19
CA LEU A 108 19.18 6.27 -6.69
C LEU A 108 19.98 6.87 -5.52
N GLU A 109 21.27 6.54 -5.39
CA GLU A 109 22.16 7.05 -4.34
C GLU A 109 22.24 8.59 -4.31
N ASP A 110 22.23 9.23 -5.47
CA ASP A 110 22.26 10.69 -5.59
C ASP A 110 20.85 11.34 -5.57
N ASP A 111 19.78 10.55 -5.65
CA ASP A 111 18.39 11.02 -5.71
C ASP A 111 17.55 10.49 -4.52
N ASP A 112 17.94 10.98 -3.35
CA ASP A 112 17.28 10.73 -2.07
C ASP A 112 15.79 11.09 -2.10
N GLN A 113 15.40 12.12 -2.86
CA GLN A 113 14.03 12.60 -2.89
C GLN A 113 13.13 11.63 -3.66
N ASP A 114 13.56 11.18 -4.84
CA ASP A 114 12.80 10.21 -5.63
C ASP A 114 12.70 8.86 -4.93
N TYR A 115 13.79 8.38 -4.33
CA TYR A 115 13.77 7.14 -3.54
C TYR A 115 12.74 7.21 -2.40
N ARG A 116 12.71 8.31 -1.63
CA ARG A 116 11.73 8.51 -0.54
C ARG A 116 10.30 8.66 -1.06
N ALA A 117 10.10 9.31 -2.21
CA ALA A 117 8.79 9.47 -2.84
C ALA A 117 8.23 8.11 -3.28
N ILE A 118 9.08 7.26 -3.86
CA ILE A 118 8.76 5.88 -4.23
C ILE A 118 8.39 5.07 -2.98
N LEU A 119 9.25 5.06 -1.95
CA LEU A 119 8.99 4.35 -0.69
C LEU A 119 7.65 4.74 -0.06
N ARG A 120 7.38 6.05 0.06
CA ARG A 120 6.12 6.55 0.60
C ARG A 120 4.92 6.02 -0.19
N THR A 121 5.05 5.97 -1.50
CA THR A 121 4.00 5.48 -2.40
C THR A 121 3.79 3.98 -2.28
N VAL A 122 4.86 3.19 -2.13
CA VAL A 122 4.79 1.75 -1.85
C VAL A 122 4.06 1.52 -0.53
N HIS A 123 4.47 2.17 0.56
CA HIS A 123 3.83 2.03 1.87
C HIS A 123 2.34 2.37 1.84
N ALA A 124 1.99 3.50 1.21
CA ALA A 124 0.60 3.90 1.05
C ALA A 124 -0.20 2.88 0.22
N SER A 125 0.42 2.27 -0.80
CA SER A 125 -0.22 1.24 -1.62
C SER A 125 -0.41 -0.07 -0.87
N VAL A 126 0.55 -0.47 -0.02
CA VAL A 126 0.44 -1.65 0.85
C VAL A 126 -0.75 -1.50 1.81
N GLY A 127 -0.86 -0.34 2.47
CA GLY A 127 -2.00 -0.04 3.35
C GLY A 127 -3.33 -0.01 2.58
N ARG A 128 -3.35 0.59 1.39
CA ARG A 128 -4.55 0.68 0.53
C ARG A 128 -5.05 -0.69 0.05
N VAL A 129 -4.15 -1.61 -0.30
CA VAL A 129 -4.52 -2.96 -0.76
C VAL A 129 -4.86 -3.88 0.41
N GLY A 130 -4.45 -3.53 1.64
CA GLY A 130 -4.72 -4.31 2.84
C GLY A 130 -3.91 -5.61 2.86
N LEU A 131 -2.59 -5.50 2.68
CA LEU A 131 -1.68 -6.62 2.99
C LEU A 131 -1.61 -6.80 4.50
N ASP A 132 -1.49 -8.06 4.91
CA ASP A 132 -1.42 -8.42 6.31
C ASP A 132 0.03 -8.40 6.80
N PHE A 133 0.39 -7.43 7.65
CA PHE A 133 1.75 -7.32 8.18
C PHE A 133 2.08 -8.36 9.27
N THR A 134 1.09 -9.12 9.74
CA THR A 134 1.30 -10.23 10.69
C THR A 134 1.90 -11.45 9.99
N GLN A 135 1.60 -11.62 8.70
CA GLN A 135 2.03 -12.74 7.85
C GLN A 135 3.38 -12.47 7.18
N ASP A 136 4.13 -13.53 6.90
CA ASP A 136 5.39 -13.44 6.17
C ASP A 136 5.19 -13.06 4.71
N PHE A 137 6.21 -12.45 4.11
CA PHE A 137 6.14 -12.01 2.72
C PHE A 137 5.78 -13.16 1.76
N ARG A 138 6.30 -14.37 2.03
CA ARG A 138 6.04 -15.59 1.23
C ARG A 138 4.60 -16.09 1.35
N GLN A 139 3.89 -15.71 2.40
CA GLN A 139 2.50 -16.12 2.69
C GLN A 139 1.48 -15.09 2.19
N GLN A 140 1.93 -13.91 1.76
CA GLN A 140 1.03 -12.88 1.24
C GLN A 140 0.31 -13.35 -0.03
N ASP A 141 -0.93 -12.89 -0.20
CA ASP A 141 -1.69 -13.13 -1.42
C ASP A 141 -0.95 -12.53 -2.64
N PRO A 142 -0.55 -13.35 -3.63
CA PRO A 142 0.15 -12.87 -4.82
C PRO A 142 -0.68 -11.88 -5.65
N ALA A 143 -2.01 -11.96 -5.62
CA ALA A 143 -2.88 -11.01 -6.31
C ALA A 143 -2.80 -9.62 -5.69
N LYS A 144 -2.76 -9.54 -4.34
CA LYS A 144 -2.55 -8.28 -3.60
C LYS A 144 -1.17 -7.69 -3.87
N LEU A 145 -0.11 -8.50 -3.85
CA LEU A 145 1.23 -8.04 -4.20
C LEU A 145 1.27 -7.45 -5.62
N ALA A 146 0.69 -8.15 -6.60
CA ALA A 146 0.59 -7.65 -7.97
C ALA A 146 -0.18 -6.32 -8.07
N ALA A 147 -1.23 -6.14 -7.27
CA ALA A 147 -1.98 -4.89 -7.20
C ALA A 147 -1.13 -3.73 -6.63
N VAL A 148 -0.36 -3.98 -5.57
CA VAL A 148 0.61 -2.99 -5.04
C VAL A 148 1.61 -2.59 -6.12
N TYR A 149 2.19 -3.56 -6.83
CA TYR A 149 3.18 -3.28 -7.87
C TYR A 149 2.58 -2.47 -9.04
N LYS A 150 1.36 -2.80 -9.46
CA LYS A 150 0.66 -2.06 -10.51
C LYS A 150 0.34 -0.61 -10.11
N LEU A 151 -0.13 -0.38 -8.87
CA LEU A 151 -0.46 0.95 -8.37
C LEU A 151 0.78 1.85 -8.26
N THR A 152 1.89 1.29 -7.81
CA THR A 152 3.16 2.01 -7.62
C THR A 152 3.82 2.34 -8.97
N ARG A 153 3.83 1.42 -9.94
CA ARG A 153 4.28 1.69 -11.32
C ARG A 153 3.50 2.80 -12.01
N LYS A 154 2.19 2.86 -11.79
CA LYS A 154 1.35 3.92 -12.37
C LYS A 154 1.75 5.31 -11.87
N LYS A 155 2.26 5.41 -10.63
CA LYS A 155 2.67 6.67 -10.02
C LYS A 155 4.13 7.01 -10.27
N HIS A 156 4.99 6.00 -10.39
CA HIS A 156 6.43 6.14 -10.57
C HIS A 156 6.87 5.42 -11.84
N PRO A 157 6.91 6.14 -12.99
CA PRO A 157 7.36 5.57 -14.26
C PRO A 157 8.76 4.97 -14.20
N TYR A 158 9.59 5.37 -13.21
CA TYR A 158 10.89 4.79 -12.94
C TYR A 158 10.86 3.27 -12.68
N LEU A 159 9.80 2.76 -12.02
CA LEU A 159 9.65 1.36 -11.63
C LEU A 159 9.18 0.46 -12.77
N THR A 160 9.74 0.56 -13.98
CA THR A 160 9.31 -0.30 -15.09
C THR A 160 9.76 -1.76 -14.90
N ARG A 161 9.05 -2.70 -15.54
CA ARG A 161 9.46 -4.11 -15.59
C ARG A 161 10.71 -4.35 -16.44
N ALA A 162 10.96 -3.47 -17.40
CA ALA A 162 12.19 -3.47 -18.19
C ALA A 162 13.41 -3.14 -17.31
N ARG A 163 13.28 -2.10 -16.46
CA ARG A 163 14.33 -1.69 -15.51
C ARG A 163 14.49 -2.69 -14.37
N PHE A 164 13.39 -3.14 -13.78
CA PHE A 164 13.38 -4.03 -12.60
C PHE A 164 12.63 -5.33 -12.92
N PRO A 165 13.33 -6.36 -13.43
CA PRO A 165 12.71 -7.64 -13.74
C PRO A 165 12.01 -8.24 -12.52
N LEU A 166 10.82 -8.81 -12.73
CA LEU A 166 9.99 -9.42 -11.68
C LEU A 166 9.65 -8.47 -10.52
N ASP A 167 9.71 -7.15 -10.75
CA ASP A 167 9.35 -6.13 -9.75
C ASP A 167 10.19 -6.25 -8.46
N TRP A 168 11.46 -6.70 -8.57
CA TRP A 168 12.29 -7.05 -7.41
C TRP A 168 12.50 -5.87 -6.44
N ALA A 169 12.70 -4.66 -6.97
CA ALA A 169 12.89 -3.46 -6.14
C ALA A 169 11.65 -3.17 -5.29
N GLN A 170 10.47 -3.30 -5.89
CA GLN A 170 9.19 -3.09 -5.21
C GLN A 170 8.95 -4.19 -4.16
N ALA A 171 9.30 -5.43 -4.46
CA ALA A 171 9.22 -6.54 -3.51
C ALA A 171 10.07 -6.30 -2.27
N GLU A 172 11.33 -5.85 -2.44
CA GLU A 172 12.22 -5.52 -1.30
C GLU A 172 11.68 -4.36 -0.46
N MET A 173 11.14 -3.30 -1.07
CA MET A 173 10.48 -2.21 -0.33
C MET A 173 9.28 -2.71 0.48
N VAL A 174 8.45 -3.59 -0.09
CA VAL A 174 7.32 -4.20 0.63
C VAL A 174 7.80 -5.06 1.80
N LYS A 175 8.82 -5.89 1.62
CA LYS A 175 9.42 -6.69 2.70
C LYS A 175 9.89 -5.80 3.85
N GLN A 176 10.66 -4.76 3.55
CA GLN A 176 11.16 -3.81 4.54
C GLN A 176 10.01 -3.17 5.33
N TYR A 177 8.96 -2.72 4.64
CA TYR A 177 7.78 -2.14 5.27
C TYR A 177 7.08 -3.13 6.22
N LEU A 178 6.78 -4.35 5.75
CA LEU A 178 6.09 -5.35 6.55
C LEU A 178 6.92 -5.75 7.78
N ARG A 179 8.23 -5.95 7.60
CA ARG A 179 9.17 -6.25 8.69
C ARG A 179 9.19 -5.14 9.74
N ASN A 180 9.30 -3.87 9.32
CA ASN A 180 9.31 -2.72 10.22
C ASN A 180 7.98 -2.55 10.95
N LYS A 181 6.86 -2.70 10.23
CA LYS A 181 5.50 -2.60 10.81
C LYS A 181 5.27 -3.70 11.85
N ARG A 182 5.74 -4.92 11.58
CA ARG A 182 5.67 -6.03 12.52
C ARG A 182 6.52 -5.79 13.76
N ARG A 183 7.81 -5.43 13.60
CA ARG A 183 8.70 -5.09 14.72
C ARG A 183 8.11 -3.99 15.61
N TYR A 184 7.57 -2.93 15.00
CA TYR A 184 6.87 -1.88 15.73
C TYR A 184 5.66 -2.41 16.51
N SER A 185 4.84 -3.25 15.88
CA SER A 185 3.62 -3.79 16.49
C SER A 185 3.91 -4.73 17.65
N VAL A 186 4.97 -5.55 17.56
CA VAL A 186 5.47 -6.39 18.66
C VAL A 186 5.97 -5.51 19.81
N ARG A 187 6.82 -4.51 19.53
CA ARG A 187 7.32 -3.58 20.54
C ARG A 187 6.21 -2.81 21.28
N ARG A 188 5.09 -2.55 20.60
CA ARG A 188 3.91 -1.88 21.17
C ARG A 188 2.92 -2.84 21.85
N GLY A 189 3.16 -4.14 21.81
CA GLY A 189 2.27 -5.16 22.37
C GLY A 189 0.96 -5.35 21.59
N TYR A 190 0.86 -4.88 20.35
CA TYR A 190 -0.32 -5.11 19.50
C TYR A 190 -0.38 -6.53 18.95
N ILE A 191 0.77 -7.20 18.85
CA ILE A 191 0.89 -8.59 18.39
C ILE A 191 1.84 -9.31 19.36
N PRO A 192 1.55 -10.56 19.74
CA PRO A 192 2.48 -11.39 20.49
C PRO A 192 3.83 -11.56 19.77
N ASN A 193 4.89 -11.77 20.55
CA ASN A 193 6.22 -12.09 20.03
C ASN A 193 6.18 -13.37 19.15
N ARG A 194 7.19 -13.57 18.30
CA ARG A 194 7.33 -14.76 17.45
C ARG A 194 7.32 -16.04 18.28
N GLU A 195 8.00 -16.05 19.43
CA GLU A 195 8.07 -17.21 20.33
C GLU A 195 6.71 -17.62 20.88
N THR A 196 5.94 -16.64 21.37
CA THR A 196 4.59 -16.89 21.90
C THR A 196 3.66 -17.40 20.80
N ARG A 197 3.76 -16.85 19.58
CA ARG A 197 3.02 -17.37 18.41
C ARG A 197 3.42 -18.78 18.02
N LYS A 198 4.70 -19.13 18.18
CA LYS A 198 5.20 -20.49 17.90
C LYS A 198 4.63 -21.49 18.91
N HIS A 199 4.66 -21.12 20.19
CA HIS A 199 4.11 -21.95 21.27
C HIS A 199 2.60 -22.19 21.10
N GLU A 200 1.82 -21.15 20.81
CA GLU A 200 0.37 -21.27 20.57
C GLU A 200 0.05 -22.21 19.39
N ARG A 201 0.91 -22.22 18.35
CA ARG A 201 0.73 -23.11 17.19
C ARG A 201 1.07 -24.56 17.51
N GLU A 202 2.03 -24.80 18.40
CA GLU A 202 2.44 -26.14 18.83
C GLU A 202 1.45 -26.73 19.86
N GLU A 203 0.98 -25.94 20.83
CA GLU A 203 0.00 -26.39 21.82
C GLU A 203 -1.39 -26.65 21.23
N GLY A 204 -1.84 -25.77 20.32
CA GLY A 204 -3.12 -25.94 19.61
C GLY A 204 -3.15 -27.08 18.60
N GLY A 205 -1.99 -27.68 18.28
CA GLY A 205 -1.84 -28.80 17.34
C GLY A 205 -1.94 -30.19 17.97
N SER A 206 -2.12 -30.30 19.29
CA SER A 206 -2.14 -31.58 20.02
C SER A 206 -3.48 -32.34 19.99
N GLY A 207 -4.42 -31.92 19.14
CA GLY A 207 -5.68 -32.62 18.90
C GLY A 207 -5.54 -33.88 18.04
N GLU A 208 -5.07 -34.97 18.65
CA GLU A 208 -5.60 -36.33 18.49
C GLU A 208 -5.94 -36.79 17.05
N GLY A 209 -4.92 -37.28 16.31
CA GLY A 209 -5.15 -37.72 14.94
C GLY A 209 -4.01 -38.47 14.25
N ASN A 210 -3.76 -39.69 14.71
CA ASN A 210 -3.24 -40.82 13.90
C ASN A 210 -1.72 -40.90 13.63
N ASP A 211 -1.10 -41.70 14.48
CA ASP A 211 0.00 -42.63 14.22
C ASP A 211 0.00 -43.19 12.76
N LYS A 212 1.01 -42.81 11.96
CA LYS A 212 1.89 -43.75 11.22
C LYS A 212 2.91 -43.04 10.31
N ARG A 213 4.16 -43.08 10.78
CA ARG A 213 5.37 -43.46 10.03
C ARG A 213 5.58 -42.80 8.65
N HIS A 214 6.19 -41.61 8.65
CA HIS A 214 7.16 -41.27 7.60
C HIS A 214 8.47 -40.78 8.22
N LYS A 215 9.42 -41.72 8.32
CA LYS A 215 10.85 -41.42 8.44
C LYS A 215 11.32 -40.90 7.10
N GLY A 216 11.82 -39.67 7.05
CA GLY A 216 12.66 -39.23 5.94
C GLY A 216 12.43 -37.78 5.55
N ALA A 217 13.16 -36.89 6.20
CA ALA A 217 13.88 -35.75 5.63
C ALA A 217 13.99 -34.68 6.72
N HIS A 218 15.00 -34.85 7.56
CA HIS A 218 15.57 -33.79 8.37
C HIS A 218 16.17 -32.79 7.38
N ILE A 219 15.40 -31.76 7.02
CA ILE A 219 15.92 -30.58 6.34
C ILE A 219 16.26 -29.63 7.47
N ASP A 220 17.55 -29.36 7.61
CA ASP A 220 18.14 -28.34 8.47
C ASP A 220 17.55 -26.96 8.10
N ASP A 221 16.42 -26.61 8.70
CA ASP A 221 15.85 -25.25 8.68
C ASP A 221 16.56 -24.42 9.76
N LEU A 222 17.89 -24.33 9.60
CA LEU A 222 18.79 -23.43 10.32
C LEU A 222 18.65 -22.03 9.70
N ASP A 223 17.51 -21.39 9.90
CA ASP A 223 17.43 -19.92 9.83
C ASP A 223 17.78 -19.40 11.22
N ASP A 224 19.10 -19.33 11.41
CA ASP A 224 19.86 -18.73 12.51
C ASP A 224 19.64 -17.20 12.51
N ASP A 225 18.42 -16.77 12.83
CA ASP A 225 18.15 -15.41 13.32
C ASP A 225 18.68 -15.37 14.77
N GLU A 226 20.01 -15.23 14.91
CA GLU A 226 20.65 -14.88 16.18
C GLU A 226 19.93 -13.66 16.76
N ASP A 227 19.17 -13.92 17.83
CA ASP A 227 18.70 -12.93 18.78
C ASP A 227 19.91 -12.15 19.30
N ASP A 228 20.16 -10.99 18.71
CA ASP A 228 21.00 -9.94 19.27
C ASP A 228 20.20 -9.23 20.38
N GLU A 229 19.88 -9.99 21.43
CA GLU A 229 19.38 -9.55 22.72
C GLU A 229 20.54 -9.08 23.62
N GLU A 230 21.36 -8.10 23.21
CA GLU A 230 22.22 -7.39 24.16
C GLU A 230 22.32 -5.89 23.83
N ASN A 231 21.29 -5.13 24.20
CA ASN A 231 21.52 -3.81 24.76
C ASN A 231 20.44 -3.42 25.79
N SER A 232 20.35 -4.21 26.86
CA SER A 232 19.86 -3.75 28.16
C SER A 232 20.98 -3.00 28.88
N GLY A 233 21.55 -1.99 28.23
CA GLY A 233 22.43 -1.02 28.88
C GLY A 233 21.56 -0.02 29.64
N GLY A 234 21.29 -0.33 30.91
CA GLY A 234 20.84 0.66 31.87
C GLY A 234 21.91 1.75 32.02
N GLY A 235 21.64 2.91 31.43
CA GLY A 235 22.25 4.19 31.75
C GLY A 235 21.10 5.18 31.84
N ASP A 236 20.63 5.42 33.06
CA ASP A 236 21.13 6.49 33.93
C ASP A 236 20.64 7.86 33.46
N ASP A 237 19.95 8.52 34.37
CA ASP A 237 19.12 9.70 34.23
C ASP A 237 19.88 10.89 33.61
N GLY A 238 19.72 11.07 32.30
CA GLY A 238 20.14 12.25 31.55
C GLY A 238 18.94 13.06 31.05
N ASP A 239 18.40 13.89 31.94
CA ASP A 239 17.59 15.07 31.62
C ASP A 239 18.28 15.94 30.55
N ASP A 240 17.81 15.90 29.29
CA ASP A 240 18.07 16.97 28.31
C ASP A 240 17.07 16.93 27.12
N GLY A 241 16.07 17.82 27.16
CA GLY A 241 15.74 18.71 26.03
C GLY A 241 15.41 18.18 24.62
N GLY A 242 15.09 16.89 24.42
CA GLY A 242 14.84 16.33 23.08
C GLY A 242 13.45 16.58 22.51
N GLU A 243 13.28 17.69 21.79
CA GLU A 243 12.10 18.03 20.98
C GLU A 243 11.62 16.88 20.05
N ASN A 244 10.57 16.18 20.47
CA ASN A 244 9.34 15.88 19.71
C ASN A 244 9.45 15.60 18.17
N ARG A 245 10.43 14.84 17.69
CA ARG A 245 10.51 14.42 16.27
C ARG A 245 9.80 13.10 15.94
N ASP A 246 9.47 12.28 16.94
CA ASP A 246 8.85 10.96 16.72
C ASP A 246 7.32 10.97 16.61
N ARG A 247 6.67 12.12 16.76
CA ARG A 247 5.20 12.23 16.65
C ARG A 247 4.71 12.38 15.20
N ALA A 248 5.57 12.73 14.25
CA ALA A 248 5.15 13.08 12.89
C ALA A 248 4.94 11.89 11.92
N ILE A 249 5.35 10.66 12.25
CA ILE A 249 5.17 9.50 11.36
C ILE A 249 3.89 8.71 11.67
N SER A 250 3.34 8.84 12.88
CA SER A 250 2.10 8.16 13.28
C SER A 250 0.83 8.90 12.89
N GLU A 251 0.88 10.22 12.66
CA GLU A 251 -0.31 11.04 12.42
C GLU A 251 -0.76 11.06 10.94
N TYR A 252 0.06 10.55 10.01
CA TYR A 252 -0.26 10.49 8.59
C TYR A 252 -0.97 9.19 8.13
N TYR A 253 -1.28 8.26 9.05
CA TYR A 253 -1.95 6.99 8.73
C TYR A 253 -3.27 6.76 9.46
N THR A 254 -3.90 7.80 10.01
CA THR A 254 -5.35 7.75 10.30
C THR A 254 -6.09 8.20 9.05
N VAL A 255 -6.06 7.35 8.01
CA VAL A 255 -6.95 7.54 6.86
C VAL A 255 -8.33 7.12 7.34
N ASP A 256 -9.19 8.10 7.55
CA ASP A 256 -10.62 7.95 7.82
C ASP A 256 -11.20 7.05 6.72
N PHE A 257 -11.32 5.76 7.01
CA PHE A 257 -11.82 4.76 6.08
C PHE A 257 -13.34 4.87 6.15
N PRO A 258 -14.02 5.41 5.12
CA PRO A 258 -15.48 5.48 5.16
C PRO A 258 -16.01 4.04 5.28
N PRO A 259 -16.97 3.78 6.20
CA PRO A 259 -17.55 2.46 6.34
C PRO A 259 -18.14 2.05 4.99
N GLY A 260 -17.73 0.89 4.50
CA GLY A 260 -18.30 0.30 3.30
C GLY A 260 -19.80 0.10 3.49
N ASN A 261 -20.59 0.60 2.54
CA ASN A 261 -21.98 0.20 2.40
C ASN A 261 -21.99 -1.27 1.95
N GLU A 262 -22.39 -2.16 2.85
CA GLU A 262 -23.02 -3.44 2.50
C GLU A 262 -24.47 -3.21 2.02
#